data_AF-A0A9E3WCP4-F1
#
_entry.id   AF-A0A9E3WCP4-F1
#
_cell.length_a   1.000
_cell.length_b   1.000
_cell.length_c   1.000
_cell.angle_alpha   90.00
_cell.angle_beta   90.00
_cell.angle_gamma   90.00
#
_symmetry.space_group_name_H-M   'P 1'
#
loop_
_entity.id
_entity.type
_entity.pdbx_description
1 polymer ?
#
loop_
_entity_poly.entity_id
_entity_poly.type
_entity_poly.pdbx_seq_one_letter_code
_entity_poly.pdbx_strand_id
1 'polypeptide(L)'
;MQRTFSVLLVGFALAVCTAFTGVSAQENNPFGVVEGFWFPDVTCDLHAGWERIIFDWSQHQPTGPDDWHTLNVDDRWLKAANQCSREVVALLKNTPAWATDGTAGPGVPRGLYLPVDDPGNVWANFVRRSAAYYANRGVRHFIIWNEPDISQETYGFEFEGTVEDYAQLVKVAYLAAKEGNPAAVIHLAGTTYWHDVNSGQR
;
A
#
# COMPACT_ATOMS: atom_id res chain seq x y z
N MET A 1 -15.34 78.75 -1.24
CA MET A 1 -16.26 77.62 -1.05
C MET A 1 -16.10 76.68 -2.24
N GLN A 2 -15.18 75.73 -2.15
CA GLN A 2 -14.94 74.72 -3.18
C GLN A 2 -14.69 73.40 -2.46
N ARG A 3 -15.62 72.46 -2.59
CA ARG A 3 -15.55 71.12 -2.01
C ARG A 3 -14.98 70.19 -3.09
N THR A 4 -13.75 69.73 -2.90
CA THR A 4 -13.17 68.62 -3.66
C THR A 4 -13.70 67.31 -3.09
N PHE A 5 -14.39 66.53 -3.91
CA PHE A 5 -14.77 65.14 -3.61
C PHE A 5 -13.60 64.23 -3.95
N SER A 6 -13.05 63.52 -2.96
CA SER A 6 -12.14 62.40 -3.18
C SER A 6 -12.96 61.14 -3.44
N VAL A 7 -12.84 60.58 -4.65
CA VAL A 7 -13.38 59.25 -4.98
C VAL A 7 -12.35 58.21 -4.56
N LEU A 8 -12.69 57.37 -3.58
CA LEU A 8 -11.94 56.14 -3.30
C LEU A 8 -12.24 55.12 -4.40
N LEU A 9 -11.23 54.74 -5.19
CA LEU A 9 -11.28 53.51 -5.97
C LEU A 9 -10.87 52.34 -5.05
N VAL A 10 -11.84 51.50 -4.70
CA VAL A 10 -11.57 50.19 -4.09
C VAL A 10 -11.35 49.20 -5.23
N GLY A 11 -10.09 48.83 -5.47
CA GLY A 11 -9.74 47.78 -6.43
C GLY A 11 -10.12 46.41 -5.89
N PHE A 12 -11.10 45.76 -6.51
CA PHE A 12 -11.47 44.37 -6.22
C PHE A 12 -10.47 43.45 -6.94
N ALA A 13 -9.47 42.94 -6.23
CA ALA A 13 -8.60 41.89 -6.75
C ALA A 13 -9.37 40.57 -6.79
N LEU A 14 -9.81 40.13 -7.96
CA LEU A 14 -10.30 38.77 -8.15
C LEU A 14 -9.13 37.81 -7.92
N ALA A 15 -9.12 37.17 -6.75
CA ALA A 15 -8.31 35.97 -6.53
C ALA A 15 -8.88 34.86 -7.42
N VAL A 16 -8.21 34.59 -8.53
CA VAL A 16 -8.47 33.39 -9.33
C VAL A 16 -7.98 32.21 -8.50
N CYS A 17 -8.87 31.60 -7.72
CA CYS A 17 -8.67 30.26 -7.19
C CYS A 17 -8.68 29.30 -8.39
N THR A 18 -7.50 28.99 -8.92
CA THR A 18 -7.31 27.78 -9.72
C THR A 18 -7.57 26.60 -8.79
N ALA A 19 -8.80 26.09 -8.83
CA ALA A 19 -9.08 24.76 -8.33
C ALA A 19 -8.15 23.82 -9.10
N PHE A 20 -7.20 23.19 -8.40
CA PHE A 20 -6.55 22.00 -8.92
C PHE A 20 -7.65 20.95 -9.07
N THR A 21 -8.21 20.85 -10.28
CA THR A 21 -8.86 19.61 -10.70
C THR A 21 -7.73 18.59 -10.70
N GLY A 22 -7.69 17.72 -9.68
CA GLY A 22 -6.82 16.57 -9.70
C GLY A 22 -7.03 15.88 -11.04
N VAL A 23 -5.96 15.76 -11.82
CA VAL A 23 -5.96 14.95 -13.02
C VAL A 23 -6.38 13.56 -12.55
N SER A 24 -7.57 13.11 -12.96
CA SER A 24 -7.94 11.72 -12.69
C SER A 24 -6.88 10.90 -13.40
N ALA A 25 -6.12 10.11 -12.65
CA ALA A 25 -5.37 9.00 -13.22
C ALA A 25 -6.29 8.33 -14.24
N GLN A 26 -5.81 8.23 -15.48
CA GLN A 26 -6.61 7.83 -16.65
C GLN A 26 -7.53 6.67 -16.26
N GLU A 27 -8.83 6.95 -16.02
CA GLU A 27 -9.75 6.05 -15.31
C GLU A 27 -9.98 4.70 -16.01
N ASN A 28 -9.34 4.49 -17.17
CA ASN A 28 -9.53 3.35 -18.05
C ASN A 28 -8.22 2.67 -18.53
N ASN A 29 -7.05 2.90 -17.90
CA ASN A 29 -5.86 2.11 -18.24
C ASN A 29 -5.73 0.88 -17.31
N PRO A 30 -6.15 -0.33 -17.74
CA PRO A 30 -6.07 -1.53 -16.91
C PRO A 30 -4.64 -2.08 -16.79
N PHE A 31 -3.71 -1.61 -17.63
CA PHE A 31 -2.36 -2.15 -17.68
C PHE A 31 -1.50 -1.52 -16.59
N GLY A 32 -0.77 -2.37 -15.88
CA GLY A 32 0.18 -1.97 -14.85
C GLY A 32 1.52 -2.68 -14.98
N VAL A 33 2.46 -2.25 -14.14
CA VAL A 33 3.84 -2.75 -14.13
C VAL A 33 4.20 -3.18 -12.71
N VAL A 34 4.93 -4.29 -12.56
CA VAL A 34 5.48 -4.71 -11.27
C VAL A 34 6.84 -4.04 -11.09
N GLU A 35 7.00 -3.29 -9.99
CA GLU A 35 8.25 -2.64 -9.58
C GLU A 35 8.86 -1.73 -10.66
N GLY A 36 8.03 -0.96 -11.34
CA GLY A 36 8.46 0.00 -12.38
C GLY A 36 9.37 1.11 -11.85
N PHE A 37 9.39 1.35 -10.53
CA PHE A 37 10.28 2.30 -9.86
C PHE A 37 11.78 2.07 -10.12
N TRP A 38 12.21 0.89 -10.57
CA TRP A 38 13.59 0.64 -11.00
C TRP A 38 13.96 1.42 -12.27
N PHE A 39 12.99 1.69 -13.13
CA PHE A 39 13.14 2.43 -14.39
C PHE A 39 12.03 3.47 -14.53
N PRO A 40 12.04 4.53 -13.70
CA PRO A 40 10.89 5.42 -13.54
C PRO A 40 10.54 6.17 -14.83
N ASP A 41 11.53 6.63 -15.59
CA ASP A 41 11.32 7.36 -16.85
C ASP A 41 10.66 6.45 -17.91
N VAL A 42 11.23 5.25 -18.11
CA VAL A 42 10.66 4.24 -19.03
C VAL A 42 9.25 3.86 -18.62
N THR A 43 9.00 3.67 -17.33
CA THR A 43 7.67 3.33 -16.82
C THR A 43 6.68 4.49 -17.00
N CYS A 44 7.15 5.73 -16.93
CA CYS A 44 6.33 6.92 -17.21
C CYS A 44 5.92 6.97 -18.69
N ASP A 45 6.86 6.69 -19.61
CA ASP A 45 6.61 6.67 -21.06
C ASP A 45 5.64 5.56 -21.49
N LEU A 46 5.56 4.46 -20.73
CA LEU A 46 4.56 3.40 -20.95
C LEU A 46 3.13 3.85 -20.61
N HIS A 47 2.97 4.97 -19.90
CA HIS A 47 1.69 5.46 -19.40
C HIS A 47 0.91 4.40 -18.59
N ALA A 48 1.60 3.50 -17.89
CA ALA A 48 0.97 2.46 -17.08
C ALA A 48 0.04 3.07 -16.03
N GLY A 49 -1.17 2.51 -15.90
CA GLY A 49 -2.20 3.04 -14.99
C GLY A 49 -1.88 2.78 -13.51
N TRP A 50 -1.19 1.69 -13.22
CA TRP A 50 -0.80 1.32 -11.86
C TRP A 50 0.56 0.63 -11.81
N GLU A 51 1.18 0.59 -10.63
CA GLU A 51 2.33 -0.26 -10.35
C GLU A 51 2.21 -0.99 -9.01
N ARG A 52 2.74 -2.22 -8.96
CA ARG A 52 2.87 -2.95 -7.69
C ARG A 52 4.25 -2.75 -7.10
N ILE A 53 4.32 -2.39 -5.83
CA ILE A 53 5.59 -2.25 -5.08
C ILE A 53 5.51 -3.11 -3.83
N ILE A 54 6.61 -3.77 -3.47
CA ILE A 54 6.70 -4.55 -2.23
C ILE A 54 6.88 -3.58 -1.05
N PHE A 55 5.99 -3.71 -0.07
CA PHE A 55 6.04 -3.02 1.21
C PHE A 55 6.36 -4.08 2.25
N ASP A 56 7.65 -4.36 2.40
CA ASP A 56 8.17 -5.43 3.24
C ASP A 56 8.07 -5.02 4.72
N TRP A 57 7.21 -5.72 5.47
CA TRP A 57 7.00 -5.42 6.89
C TRP A 57 8.29 -5.61 7.71
N SER A 58 9.07 -6.65 7.43
CA SER A 58 10.33 -6.90 8.10
C SER A 58 11.38 -5.80 7.88
N GLN A 59 11.35 -5.12 6.72
CA GLN A 59 12.24 -3.98 6.48
C GLN A 59 11.71 -2.69 7.10
N HIS A 60 10.40 -2.51 7.20
CA HIS A 60 9.82 -1.37 7.93
C HIS A 60 10.08 -1.48 9.42
N GLN A 61 9.97 -2.70 9.96
CA GLN A 61 10.02 -2.99 11.39
C GLN A 61 11.03 -4.10 11.70
N PRO A 62 12.34 -3.87 11.54
CA PRO A 62 13.35 -4.93 11.64
C PRO A 62 13.53 -5.47 13.06
N THR A 63 13.38 -4.64 14.08
CA THR A 63 13.69 -5.01 15.48
C THR A 63 12.49 -5.00 16.40
N GLY A 64 11.45 -4.21 16.10
CA GLY A 64 10.24 -4.18 16.92
C GLY A 64 9.10 -3.34 16.34
N PRO A 65 7.95 -3.28 17.03
CA PRO A 65 6.73 -2.60 16.56
C PRO A 65 6.86 -1.07 16.48
N ASP A 66 7.84 -0.48 17.16
CA ASP A 66 8.05 0.98 17.17
C ASP A 66 8.84 1.46 15.95
N ASP A 67 9.64 0.57 15.36
CA ASP A 67 10.45 0.85 14.18
C ASP A 67 9.59 1.30 12.99
N TRP A 68 10.16 2.17 12.15
CA TRP A 68 9.55 2.61 10.90
C TRP A 68 10.58 3.11 9.90
N HIS A 69 11.24 2.16 9.24
CA HIS A 69 12.20 2.45 8.19
C HIS A 69 11.49 2.45 6.83
N THR A 70 11.84 3.42 5.99
CA THR A 70 11.18 3.60 4.68
C THR A 70 12.13 3.36 3.52
N LEU A 71 13.33 2.80 3.75
CA LEU A 71 14.28 2.55 2.66
C LEU A 71 13.79 1.47 1.68
N ASN A 72 12.94 0.55 2.14
CA ASN A 72 12.26 -0.43 1.28
C ASN A 72 11.21 0.20 0.36
N VAL A 73 10.71 1.39 0.70
CA VAL A 73 9.69 2.12 -0.07
C VAL A 73 10.06 3.60 -0.05
N ASP A 74 11.01 3.97 -0.91
CA ASP A 74 11.52 5.34 -0.96
C ASP A 74 10.43 6.31 -1.44
N ASP A 75 10.24 7.43 -0.72
CA ASP A 75 9.29 8.49 -1.06
C ASP A 75 9.48 8.99 -2.50
N ARG A 76 10.68 8.91 -3.07
CA ARG A 76 10.94 9.30 -4.47
C ARG A 76 10.17 8.43 -5.47
N TRP A 77 9.97 7.15 -5.17
CA TRP A 77 9.23 6.23 -6.05
C TRP A 77 7.75 6.58 -6.08
N LEU A 78 7.17 6.82 -4.91
CA LEU A 78 5.76 7.22 -4.77
C LEU A 78 5.49 8.57 -5.43
N LYS A 79 6.42 9.52 -5.30
CA LYS A 79 6.35 10.81 -6.00
C LYS A 79 6.42 10.67 -7.52
N ALA A 80 7.34 9.84 -8.02
CA ALA A 80 7.47 9.60 -9.46
C ALA A 80 6.20 8.94 -10.04
N ALA A 81 5.62 7.97 -9.33
CA ALA A 81 4.35 7.34 -9.72
C ALA A 81 3.22 8.38 -9.82
N ASN A 82 3.05 9.21 -8.79
CA ASN A 82 2.03 10.25 -8.75
C ASN A 82 2.22 11.29 -9.87
N GLN A 83 3.46 11.75 -10.11
CA GLN A 83 3.78 12.67 -11.19
C GLN A 83 3.43 12.12 -12.59
N CYS A 84 3.48 10.80 -12.75
CA CYS A 84 3.10 10.10 -13.97
C CYS A 84 1.65 9.57 -13.94
N SER A 85 0.81 10.05 -13.02
CA SER A 85 -0.59 9.62 -12.86
C SER A 85 -0.77 8.11 -12.70
N ARG A 86 0.21 7.44 -12.09
CA ARG A 86 0.25 5.99 -11.88
C ARG A 86 -0.08 5.66 -10.44
N GLU A 87 -1.09 4.81 -10.25
CA GLU A 87 -1.51 4.38 -8.91
C GLU A 87 -0.54 3.34 -8.33
N VAL A 88 -0.10 3.55 -7.09
CA VAL A 88 0.71 2.55 -6.39
C VAL A 88 -0.20 1.57 -5.64
N VAL A 89 0.01 0.29 -5.93
CA VAL A 89 -0.60 -0.84 -5.23
C VAL A 89 0.47 -1.49 -4.34
N ALA A 90 0.34 -1.30 -3.03
CA ALA A 90 1.28 -1.80 -2.05
C ALA A 90 1.06 -3.28 -1.78
N LEU A 91 2.08 -4.11 -1.96
CA LEU A 91 2.07 -5.52 -1.55
C LEU A 91 2.64 -5.62 -0.13
N LEU A 92 1.78 -5.83 0.87
CA LEU A 92 2.21 -6.06 2.25
C LEU A 92 2.57 -7.53 2.44
N LYS A 93 3.82 -7.81 2.83
CA LYS A 93 4.32 -9.18 3.09
C LYS A 93 5.49 -9.20 4.08
N ASN A 94 6.00 -10.40 4.35
CA ASN A 94 7.19 -10.70 5.14
C ASN A 94 7.08 -10.33 6.62
N THR A 95 6.60 -11.28 7.43
CA THR A 95 6.51 -11.10 8.88
C THR A 95 7.91 -10.98 9.49
N PRO A 96 8.24 -9.89 10.22
CA PRO A 96 9.51 -9.80 10.92
C PRO A 96 9.66 -10.89 11.97
N ALA A 97 10.91 -11.26 12.27
CA ALA A 97 11.22 -12.33 13.24
C ALA A 97 10.61 -12.07 14.63
N TRP A 98 10.50 -10.81 15.06
CA TRP A 98 9.89 -10.47 16.35
C TRP A 98 8.36 -10.60 16.35
N ALA A 99 7.72 -10.73 15.20
CA ALA A 99 6.27 -10.71 15.04
C ALA A 99 5.66 -12.10 14.76
N THR A 100 6.46 -13.17 14.74
CA THR A 100 5.96 -14.55 14.54
C THR A 100 6.65 -15.53 15.48
N ASP A 101 5.99 -16.65 15.78
CA ASP A 101 6.57 -17.84 16.39
C ASP A 101 7.03 -18.88 15.35
N GLY A 102 6.69 -18.67 14.07
CA GLY A 102 7.12 -19.48 12.93
C GLY A 102 8.40 -18.94 12.27
N THR A 103 8.58 -19.21 10.97
CA THR A 103 9.75 -18.74 10.22
C THR A 103 9.61 -17.25 9.88
N ALA A 104 10.67 -16.48 10.09
CA ALA A 104 10.70 -15.08 9.68
C ALA A 104 10.54 -14.94 8.15
N GLY A 105 9.65 -14.05 7.71
CA GLY A 105 9.18 -13.97 6.33
C GLY A 105 7.79 -14.61 6.20
N PRO A 106 7.68 -15.95 6.06
CA PRO A 106 6.41 -16.60 5.75
C PRO A 106 5.51 -16.86 6.97
N GLY A 107 6.04 -16.74 8.19
CA GLY A 107 5.34 -17.08 9.41
C GLY A 107 4.10 -16.23 9.69
N VAL A 108 3.07 -16.88 10.25
CA VAL A 108 1.81 -16.23 10.63
C VAL A 108 2.08 -15.19 11.75
N PRO A 109 1.51 -13.98 11.66
CA PRO A 109 1.73 -12.95 12.68
C PRO A 109 1.16 -13.34 14.05
N ARG A 110 1.90 -13.04 15.12
CA ARG A 110 1.43 -13.16 16.51
C ARG A 110 0.18 -12.32 16.72
N GLY A 111 -0.74 -12.82 17.54
CA GLY A 111 -1.95 -12.09 17.90
C GLY A 111 -2.93 -11.87 16.75
N LEU A 112 -2.78 -12.55 15.60
CA LEU A 112 -3.65 -12.40 14.43
C LEU A 112 -5.16 -12.61 14.75
N TYR A 113 -5.46 -13.43 15.75
CA TYR A 113 -6.82 -13.75 16.21
C TYR A 113 -7.32 -12.87 17.37
N LEU A 114 -6.50 -11.97 17.89
CA LEU A 114 -6.94 -10.96 18.86
C LEU A 114 -7.85 -9.93 18.16
N PRO A 115 -8.68 -9.18 18.92
CA PRO A 115 -9.41 -8.03 18.38
C PRO A 115 -8.50 -7.09 17.58
N VAL A 116 -9.05 -6.43 16.56
CA VAL A 116 -8.26 -5.56 15.66
C VAL A 116 -7.66 -4.34 16.38
N ASP A 117 -8.31 -3.88 17.44
CA ASP A 117 -7.89 -2.78 18.30
C ASP A 117 -7.00 -3.24 19.48
N ASP A 118 -6.76 -4.55 19.63
CA ASP A 118 -5.87 -5.08 20.65
C ASP A 118 -4.40 -4.72 20.32
N PRO A 119 -3.63 -4.14 21.25
CA PRO A 119 -2.23 -3.80 21.02
C PRO A 119 -1.35 -5.03 20.72
N GLY A 120 -1.77 -6.23 21.11
CA GLY A 120 -1.13 -7.50 20.77
C GLY A 120 -1.39 -7.99 19.35
N ASN A 121 -2.36 -7.43 18.61
CA ASN A 121 -2.55 -7.73 17.19
C ASN A 121 -1.54 -6.94 16.34
N VAL A 122 -0.31 -7.45 16.30
CA VAL A 122 0.83 -6.72 15.70
C VAL A 122 0.68 -6.52 14.20
N TRP A 123 -0.04 -7.43 13.50
CA TRP A 123 -0.39 -7.25 12.10
C TRP A 123 -1.37 -6.09 11.90
N ALA A 124 -2.43 -6.00 12.72
CA ALA A 124 -3.37 -4.88 12.68
C ALA A 124 -2.65 -3.54 12.87
N ASN A 125 -1.74 -3.46 13.85
CA ASN A 125 -0.98 -2.24 14.13
C ASN A 125 -0.11 -1.81 12.94
N PHE A 126 0.59 -2.76 12.32
CA PHE A 126 1.41 -2.49 11.14
C PHE A 126 0.55 -2.01 9.95
N VAL A 127 -0.57 -2.68 9.66
CA VAL A 127 -1.45 -2.31 8.54
C VAL A 127 -2.08 -0.93 8.78
N ARG A 128 -2.56 -0.66 10.00
CA ARG A 128 -3.12 0.65 10.37
C ARG A 128 -2.09 1.77 10.18
N ARG A 129 -0.86 1.56 10.66
CA ARG A 129 0.24 2.52 10.52
C ARG A 129 0.62 2.72 9.06
N SER A 130 0.69 1.66 8.27
CA SER A 130 0.94 1.70 6.82
C SER A 130 -0.13 2.53 6.10
N ALA A 131 -1.40 2.21 6.33
CA ALA A 131 -2.52 2.90 5.70
C ALA A 131 -2.53 4.40 6.03
N ALA A 132 -2.31 4.77 7.29
CA ALA A 132 -2.24 6.16 7.72
C ALA A 132 -1.01 6.89 7.14
N TYR A 133 0.16 6.28 7.22
CA TYR A 133 1.42 6.89 6.79
C TYR A 133 1.47 7.13 5.28
N TYR A 134 0.96 6.19 4.48
CA TYR A 134 1.03 6.26 3.02
C TYR A 134 -0.18 6.93 2.36
N ALA A 135 -1.25 7.23 3.12
CA ALA A 135 -2.42 7.95 2.60
C ALA A 135 -2.05 9.29 1.98
N ASN A 136 -1.23 10.10 2.67
CA ASN A 136 -0.79 11.41 2.16
C ASN A 136 0.22 11.32 1.00
N ARG A 137 0.69 10.11 0.69
CA ARG A 137 1.56 9.78 -0.45
C ARG A 137 0.78 9.22 -1.64
N GLY A 138 -0.54 9.15 -1.54
CA GLY A 138 -1.42 8.67 -2.61
C GLY A 138 -1.59 7.14 -2.64
N VAL A 139 -1.01 6.39 -1.70
CA VAL A 139 -1.20 4.94 -1.64
C VAL A 139 -2.46 4.62 -0.85
N ARG A 140 -3.39 3.92 -1.50
CA ARG A 140 -4.63 3.45 -0.85
C ARG A 140 -4.95 1.99 -1.15
N HIS A 141 -4.26 1.36 -2.10
CA HIS A 141 -4.50 -0.02 -2.48
C HIS A 141 -3.45 -0.93 -1.85
N PHE A 142 -3.89 -1.97 -1.16
CA PHE A 142 -3.04 -2.91 -0.46
C PHE A 142 -3.38 -4.35 -0.86
N ILE A 143 -2.45 -5.04 -1.50
CA ILE A 143 -2.49 -6.49 -1.69
C ILE A 143 -1.98 -7.13 -0.42
N ILE A 144 -2.75 -8.06 0.12
CA ILE A 144 -2.40 -8.77 1.34
C ILE A 144 -1.74 -10.07 0.97
N TRP A 145 -0.44 -10.12 1.25
CA TRP A 145 0.43 -11.25 0.99
C TRP A 145 0.68 -11.54 -0.48
N ASN A 146 1.72 -12.31 -0.75
CA ASN A 146 2.04 -12.81 -2.08
C ASN A 146 1.95 -14.33 -2.08
N GLU A 147 1.17 -14.88 -3.01
CA GLU A 147 1.09 -16.31 -3.33
C GLU A 147 1.03 -17.22 -2.10
N PRO A 148 0.07 -17.01 -1.17
CA PRO A 148 -0.04 -17.78 0.06
C PRO A 148 -0.44 -19.24 -0.18
N ASP A 149 -0.79 -19.61 -1.42
CA ASP A 149 -1.20 -20.95 -1.82
C ASP A 149 -0.04 -21.88 -2.18
N ILE A 150 1.17 -21.36 -2.39
CA ILE A 150 2.34 -22.19 -2.70
C ILE A 150 2.66 -23.06 -1.47
N SER A 151 2.86 -24.37 -1.65
CA SER A 151 3.18 -25.29 -0.55
C SER A 151 4.61 -25.14 -0.05
N GLN A 152 4.87 -25.55 1.20
CA GLN A 152 6.17 -25.43 1.86
C GLN A 152 7.33 -26.11 1.12
N GLU A 153 7.05 -27.22 0.43
CA GLU A 153 8.04 -27.99 -0.32
C GLU A 153 8.33 -27.39 -1.71
N THR A 154 7.59 -26.37 -2.11
CA THR A 154 7.63 -25.79 -3.44
C THR A 154 8.41 -24.48 -3.45
N TYR A 155 9.23 -24.28 -4.50
CA TYR A 155 9.94 -23.02 -4.68
C TYR A 155 8.97 -21.84 -4.79
N GLY A 156 9.26 -20.75 -4.10
CA GLY A 156 8.35 -19.60 -3.99
C GLY A 156 7.40 -19.66 -2.79
N PHE A 157 7.60 -20.60 -1.86
CA PHE A 157 6.85 -20.65 -0.61
C PHE A 157 6.99 -19.36 0.20
N GLU A 158 5.87 -18.70 0.47
CA GLU A 158 5.86 -17.40 1.13
C GLU A 158 4.88 -17.27 2.30
N PHE A 159 4.05 -18.27 2.61
CA PHE A 159 3.12 -18.22 3.74
C PHE A 159 3.00 -19.56 4.45
N GLU A 160 3.27 -19.60 5.76
CA GLU A 160 3.16 -20.81 6.58
C GLU A 160 1.73 -21.09 7.08
N GLY A 161 0.83 -20.12 6.95
CA GLY A 161 -0.52 -20.24 7.48
C GLY A 161 -1.42 -21.12 6.64
N THR A 162 -2.52 -21.52 7.26
CA THR A 162 -3.65 -22.17 6.60
C THR A 162 -4.47 -21.19 5.76
N VAL A 163 -5.43 -21.70 5.00
CA VAL A 163 -6.42 -20.86 4.29
C VAL A 163 -7.24 -20.02 5.28
N GLU A 164 -7.55 -20.57 6.46
CA GLU A 164 -8.23 -19.86 7.56
C GLU A 164 -7.36 -18.72 8.12
N ASP A 165 -6.06 -18.97 8.31
CA ASP A 165 -5.11 -17.94 8.74
C ASP A 165 -5.00 -16.82 7.70
N TYR A 166 -4.95 -17.17 6.42
CA TYR A 166 -4.94 -16.18 5.35
C TYR A 166 -6.24 -15.37 5.29
N ALA A 167 -7.40 -16.01 5.41
CA ALA A 167 -8.69 -15.32 5.48
C ALA A 167 -8.75 -14.34 6.67
N GLN A 168 -8.23 -14.75 7.83
CA GLN A 168 -8.12 -13.89 9.01
C GLN A 168 -7.11 -12.74 8.78
N LEU A 169 -5.97 -12.99 8.14
CA LEU A 169 -4.97 -11.99 7.76
C LEU A 169 -5.58 -10.86 6.90
N VAL A 170 -6.36 -11.24 5.89
CA VAL A 170 -7.08 -10.30 5.00
C VAL A 170 -8.15 -9.53 5.78
N LYS A 171 -8.94 -10.20 6.62
CA LYS A 171 -9.98 -9.56 7.44
C LYS A 171 -9.41 -8.51 8.39
N VAL A 172 -8.34 -8.86 9.11
CA VAL A 172 -7.65 -7.94 10.03
C VAL A 172 -7.08 -6.76 9.25
N ALA A 173 -6.46 -7.00 8.10
CA ALA A 173 -5.94 -5.93 7.26
C ALA A 173 -7.03 -4.97 6.78
N TYR A 174 -8.20 -5.48 6.37
CA TYR A 174 -9.34 -4.64 5.98
C TYR A 174 -9.79 -3.70 7.10
N LEU A 175 -10.02 -4.25 8.29
CA LEU A 175 -10.49 -3.46 9.44
C LEU A 175 -9.43 -2.41 9.85
N ALA A 176 -8.18 -2.84 10.01
CA ALA A 176 -7.10 -1.96 10.44
C ALA A 176 -6.74 -0.88 9.40
N ALA A 177 -6.74 -1.22 8.11
CA ALA A 177 -6.45 -0.26 7.05
C ALA A 177 -7.52 0.84 6.99
N LYS A 178 -8.80 0.49 7.20
CA LYS A 178 -9.91 1.47 7.23
C LYS A 178 -9.81 2.44 8.40
N GLU A 179 -9.29 2.01 9.54
CA GLU A 179 -9.01 2.90 10.67
C GLU A 179 -7.89 3.90 10.36
N GLY A 180 -6.81 3.45 9.68
CA GLY A 180 -5.70 4.32 9.29
C GLY A 180 -6.02 5.24 8.11
N ASN A 181 -6.79 4.73 7.14
CA ASN A 181 -7.22 5.46 5.95
C ASN A 181 -8.61 4.95 5.51
N PRO A 182 -9.69 5.71 5.73
CA PRO A 182 -11.05 5.31 5.32
C PRO A 182 -11.20 4.99 3.83
N ALA A 183 -10.34 5.56 2.97
CA ALA A 183 -10.32 5.32 1.53
C ALA A 183 -9.50 4.07 1.12
N ALA A 184 -8.88 3.36 2.06
CA ALA A 184 -8.07 2.18 1.76
C ALA A 184 -8.91 1.07 1.09
N VAL A 185 -8.29 0.36 0.15
CA VAL A 185 -8.86 -0.77 -0.58
C VAL A 185 -7.93 -1.96 -0.38
N ILE A 186 -8.51 -3.07 0.06
CA ILE A 186 -7.80 -4.33 0.28
C ILE A 186 -8.05 -5.26 -0.89
N HIS A 187 -6.97 -5.86 -1.40
CA HIS A 187 -6.97 -6.86 -2.44
C HIS A 187 -6.45 -8.19 -1.90
N LEU A 188 -6.99 -9.29 -2.41
CA LEU A 188 -6.43 -10.62 -2.19
C LEU A 188 -5.08 -10.74 -2.91
N ALA A 189 -4.20 -11.57 -2.37
CA ALA A 189 -3.02 -12.07 -3.06
C ALA A 189 -3.37 -12.65 -4.44
N GLY A 190 -2.42 -12.53 -5.37
CA GLY A 190 -2.42 -13.40 -6.54
C GLY A 190 -2.19 -14.85 -6.09
N THR A 191 -2.96 -15.78 -6.64
CA THR A 191 -2.81 -17.21 -6.38
C THR A 191 -2.20 -17.91 -7.58
N THR A 192 -1.44 -18.96 -7.34
CA THR A 192 -0.76 -19.70 -8.38
C THR A 192 -1.58 -20.90 -8.88
N TYR A 193 -2.23 -20.75 -10.03
CA TYR A 193 -2.92 -21.87 -10.68
C TYR A 193 -1.94 -22.97 -11.18
N TRP A 194 -0.64 -22.67 -11.30
CA TRP A 194 0.32 -23.53 -12.01
C TRP A 194 1.17 -24.45 -11.12
N HIS A 195 1.27 -24.20 -9.81
CA HIS A 195 2.13 -25.03 -8.95
C HIS A 195 1.56 -26.44 -8.77
N ASP A 196 0.25 -26.57 -8.58
CA ASP A 196 -0.44 -27.86 -8.53
C ASP A 196 -0.28 -28.62 -9.85
N VAL A 197 -0.44 -27.94 -10.98
CA VAL A 197 -0.27 -28.52 -12.33
C VAL A 197 1.17 -29.00 -12.55
N ASN A 198 2.17 -28.20 -12.18
CA ASN A 198 3.59 -28.52 -12.34
C ASN A 198 4.06 -29.63 -11.38
N SER A 199 3.44 -29.74 -10.20
CA SER A 199 3.71 -30.78 -9.20
C SER A 199 2.87 -32.05 -9.40
N GLY A 200 1.97 -32.06 -10.39
CA GLY A 200 1.11 -33.20 -10.72
C GLY A 200 -0.02 -33.44 -9.72
N GLN A 201 -0.33 -32.45 -8.88
CA GLN A 201 -1.46 -32.49 -7.96
C GLN A 201 -2.73 -32.00 -8.68
N ARG A 202 -3.82 -32.76 -8.59
CA ARG A 202 -5.14 -32.47 -9.16
C ARG A 202 -6.22 -32.71 -8.13
#